data_AF-A0A956MSI2-F1
#
_entry.id   AF-A0A956MSI2-F1
#
_cell.length_a   1.000
_cell.length_b   1.000
_cell.length_c   1.000
_cell.angle_alpha   90.00
_cell.angle_beta   90.00
_cell.angle_gamma   90.00
#
_symmetry.space_group_name_H-M   'P 1'
#
loop_
_entity.id
_entity.type
_entity.pdbx_description
1 polymer ?
#
loop_
_entity_poly.entity_id
_entity_poly.type
_entity_poly.pdbx_seq_one_letter_code
_entity_poly.pdbx_strand_id
1 'polypeptide(L)'
;MQLPDFKLERYFARYEFEVPYLLSSSDCESFSVRELLQLHESANKQLQDLWLGYTESNGHPALREAISTLYTNTLPDQILVHAGAEEAIFNFMH
;
A
#
# COMPACT_ATOMS: atom_id res chain seq x y z
N MET A 1 -13.91 -20.28 7.84
CA MET A 1 -14.12 -20.20 6.38
C MET A 1 -13.10 -21.13 5.72
N GLN A 2 -13.51 -21.96 4.76
CA GLN A 2 -12.54 -22.65 3.90
C GLN A 2 -12.49 -21.89 2.57
N LEU A 3 -11.38 -21.21 2.34
CA LEU A 3 -11.11 -20.51 1.08
C LEU A 3 -10.30 -21.43 0.17
N PRO A 4 -10.60 -21.49 -1.14
CA PRO A 4 -9.75 -22.19 -2.08
C PRO A 4 -8.40 -21.47 -2.22
N ASP A 5 -7.42 -22.17 -2.77
CA ASP A 5 -6.13 -21.57 -3.09
C ASP A 5 -6.27 -20.36 -4.01
N PHE A 6 -5.54 -19.29 -3.69
CA PHE A 6 -5.37 -18.18 -4.61
C PHE A 6 -4.41 -18.59 -5.72
N LYS A 7 -4.96 -18.98 -6.87
CA LYS A 7 -4.20 -19.56 -7.99
C LYS A 7 -3.07 -18.67 -8.49
N LEU A 8 -3.26 -17.35 -8.51
CA LEU A 8 -2.24 -16.40 -8.94
C LEU A 8 -1.03 -16.42 -8.00
N GLU A 9 -1.28 -16.38 -6.70
CA GLU A 9 -0.24 -16.53 -5.67
C GLU A 9 0.50 -17.87 -5.76
N ARG A 10 -0.21 -18.97 -6.05
CA ARG A 10 0.44 -20.29 -6.25
C ARG A 10 1.33 -20.32 -7.50
N TYR A 11 0.98 -19.56 -8.53
CA TYR A 11 1.81 -19.40 -9.70
C TYR A 11 3.07 -18.59 -9.37
N PHE A 12 2.94 -17.39 -8.78
CA PHE A 12 4.10 -16.56 -8.44
C PHE A 12 5.03 -17.22 -7.42
N ALA A 13 4.50 -17.89 -6.40
CA ALA A 13 5.30 -18.64 -5.44
C ALA A 13 6.24 -19.69 -6.07
N ARG A 14 5.92 -20.17 -7.28
CA ARG A 14 6.75 -21.11 -8.03
C ARG A 14 7.77 -20.42 -8.95
N TYR A 15 7.44 -19.26 -9.51
CA TYR A 15 8.17 -18.70 -10.65
C TYR A 15 8.84 -17.35 -10.38
N GLU A 16 8.36 -16.56 -9.41
CA GLU A 16 8.75 -15.15 -9.22
C GLU A 16 10.27 -14.94 -9.12
N PHE A 17 10.98 -15.85 -8.46
CA PHE A 17 12.44 -15.77 -8.25
C PHE A 17 13.23 -16.84 -8.99
N GLU A 18 12.58 -17.66 -9.83
CA GLU A 18 13.18 -18.79 -10.53
C GLU A 18 13.36 -18.51 -12.03
N VAL A 19 12.70 -17.49 -12.57
CA VAL A 19 12.74 -17.14 -13.99
C VAL A 19 13.65 -15.94 -14.25
N PRO A 20 14.37 -15.90 -15.39
CA PRO A 20 15.26 -14.78 -15.70
C PRO A 20 14.54 -13.47 -16.06
N TYR A 21 13.27 -13.57 -16.49
CA TYR A 21 12.47 -12.42 -16.89
C TYR A 21 11.02 -12.58 -16.38
N LEU A 22 10.59 -11.66 -15.54
CA LEU A 22 9.23 -11.63 -15.00
C LEU A 22 8.40 -10.60 -15.77
N LEU A 23 7.68 -11.07 -16.81
CA LEU A 23 6.84 -10.22 -17.67
C LEU A 23 5.34 -10.37 -17.38
N SER A 24 4.98 -11.02 -16.27
CA SER A 24 3.60 -11.31 -15.89
C SER A 24 3.08 -10.46 -14.74
N SER A 25 3.92 -9.64 -14.11
CA SER A 25 3.51 -8.76 -13.00
C SER A 25 2.64 -7.60 -13.51
N SER A 26 1.72 -7.13 -12.67
CA SER A 26 0.82 -6.01 -12.97
C SER A 26 1.19 -4.72 -12.24
N ASP A 27 2.22 -4.75 -11.41
CA ASP A 27 2.75 -3.61 -10.68
C ASP A 27 3.81 -2.84 -11.49
N CYS A 28 4.24 -1.71 -10.94
CA CYS A 28 5.34 -0.92 -11.48
C CYS A 28 6.65 -1.31 -10.78
N GLU A 29 7.78 -0.93 -11.38
CA GLU A 29 9.10 -1.05 -10.76
C GLU A 29 9.13 -0.44 -9.35
N SER A 30 9.77 -1.14 -8.42
CA SER A 30 9.86 -0.73 -7.02
C SER A 30 10.92 0.36 -6.84
N PHE A 31 10.72 1.21 -5.83
CA PHE A 31 11.73 2.19 -5.41
C PHE A 31 12.48 1.69 -4.19
N SER A 32 13.78 1.96 -4.12
CA SER A 32 14.50 1.90 -2.84
C SER A 32 13.99 3.00 -1.90
N VAL A 33 14.13 2.77 -0.58
CA VAL A 33 13.81 3.78 0.44
C VAL A 33 14.53 5.10 0.15
N ARG A 34 15.78 5.05 -0.31
CA ARG A 34 16.57 6.24 -0.65
C ARG A 34 15.94 7.04 -1.78
N GLU A 35 15.56 6.39 -2.88
CA GLU A 35 14.96 7.06 -4.03
C GLU A 35 13.63 7.69 -3.65
N LEU A 36 12.81 7.00 -2.87
CA LEU A 36 11.54 7.53 -2.37
C LEU A 36 11.74 8.79 -1.51
N LEU A 37 12.68 8.77 -0.56
CA LEU A 37 12.94 9.91 0.32
C LEU A 37 13.60 11.09 -0.39
N GLN A 38 14.23 10.88 -1.55
CA GLN A 38 14.80 11.96 -2.36
C GLN A 38 13.73 12.75 -3.12
N LEU A 39 12.50 12.24 -3.24
CA LEU A 39 11.40 12.96 -3.88
C LEU A 39 10.94 14.20 -3.10
N HIS A 40 11.28 14.30 -1.80
CA HIS A 40 10.92 15.44 -0.97
C HIS A 40 12.02 15.77 0.04
N GLU A 41 12.52 17.02 0.04
CA GLU A 41 13.70 17.45 0.79
C GLU A 41 13.64 17.10 2.28
N SER A 42 12.48 17.29 2.92
CA SER A 42 12.32 17.04 4.36
C SER A 42 12.00 15.58 4.73
N ALA A 43 11.79 14.68 3.75
CA ALA A 43 11.28 13.33 4.03
C ALA A 43 12.25 12.49 4.88
N ASN A 44 13.56 12.63 4.64
CA ASN A 44 14.57 11.91 5.42
C ASN A 44 14.50 12.24 6.92
N LYS A 45 14.36 13.52 7.26
CA LYS A 45 14.23 13.96 8.65
C LYS A 45 12.91 13.48 9.25
N GLN A 46 11.81 13.64 8.52
CA GLN A 46 10.48 13.22 8.98
C GLN A 46 10.42 11.71 9.28
N LEU A 47 11.05 10.87 8.44
CA LEU A 47 11.11 9.43 8.71
C LEU A 47 11.94 9.11 9.96
N GLN A 48 13.06 9.79 10.17
CA GLN A 48 13.92 9.59 11.35
C GLN A 48 13.25 10.06 12.64
N ASP A 49 12.42 11.10 12.58
CA ASP A 49 11.68 11.65 13.71
C ASP A 49 10.31 10.94 13.91
N LEU A 50 9.98 9.93 13.09
CA LEU A 50 8.68 9.26 13.14
C LEU A 50 8.50 8.45 14.43
N TRP A 51 7.42 8.73 15.16
CA TRP A 51 6.99 7.92 16.29
C TRP A 51 6.31 6.62 15.82
N LEU A 52 6.87 5.48 16.19
CA LEU A 52 6.35 4.14 15.84
C LEU A 52 5.26 3.68 16.81
N GLY A 53 4.20 4.48 16.94
CA GLY A 53 3.00 4.15 17.72
C GLY A 53 1.77 3.89 16.85
N TYR A 54 0.65 3.60 17.50
CA TYR A 54 -0.63 3.48 16.81
C TYR A 54 -1.09 4.82 16.23
N THR A 55 -1.74 4.76 15.06
CA THR A 55 -2.51 5.87 14.49
C THR A 55 -4.01 5.71 14.80
N GLU A 56 -4.84 6.62 14.29
CA GLU A 56 -6.30 6.53 14.43
C GLU A 56 -6.86 5.31 13.68
N SER A 57 -7.96 4.73 14.17
CA SER A 57 -8.58 3.55 13.56
C SER A 57 -8.96 3.74 12.08
N ASN A 58 -9.30 4.97 11.68
CA ASN A 58 -9.64 5.28 10.29
C ASN A 58 -8.42 5.57 9.40
N GLY A 59 -7.24 5.73 10.00
CA GLY A 59 -6.02 6.17 9.34
C GLY A 59 -5.57 7.56 9.78
N HIS A 60 -4.26 7.82 9.65
CA HIS A 60 -3.64 9.08 10.04
C HIS A 60 -4.30 10.29 9.33
N PRO A 61 -4.69 11.37 10.05
CA PRO A 61 -5.40 12.51 9.46
C PRO A 61 -4.73 13.09 8.20
N ALA A 62 -3.42 13.38 8.27
CA ALA A 62 -2.68 13.92 7.13
C ALA A 62 -2.65 12.97 5.90
N LEU A 63 -2.70 11.65 6.12
CA LEU A 63 -2.77 10.68 5.02
C LEU A 63 -4.16 10.68 4.39
N ARG A 64 -5.23 10.72 5.20
CA ARG A 64 -6.60 10.82 4.70
C ARG A 64 -6.83 12.09 3.90
N GLU A 65 -6.28 13.22 4.35
CA GLU A 65 -6.28 14.48 3.61
C GLU A 65 -5.56 14.33 2.27
N ALA A 66 -4.32 13.82 2.26
CA ALA A 66 -3.56 13.62 1.03
C ALA A 66 -4.30 12.73 0.02
N ILE A 67 -4.87 11.60 0.47
CA ILE A 67 -5.64 10.68 -0.38
C ILE A 67 -6.87 11.37 -0.96
N SER A 68 -7.59 12.19 -0.18
CA SER A 68 -8.80 12.88 -0.66
C SER A 68 -8.52 13.76 -1.88
N THR A 69 -7.33 14.35 -1.98
CA THR A 69 -6.93 15.19 -3.14
C THR A 69 -6.76 14.42 -4.45
N LEU A 70 -6.64 13.09 -4.39
CA LEU A 70 -6.52 12.23 -5.57
C LEU A 70 -7.87 11.96 -6.24
N TYR A 71 -8.98 12.29 -5.57
CA TYR A 71 -10.34 12.00 -6.02
C TYR A 71 -11.18 13.27 -6.16
N THR A 72 -12.14 13.25 -7.08
CA THR A 72 -13.11 14.36 -7.21
C THR A 72 -14.23 14.20 -6.17
N ASN A 73 -14.55 15.28 -5.44
CA ASN A 73 -15.66 15.33 -4.47
C ASN A 73 -15.59 14.28 -3.35
N THR A 74 -14.40 13.90 -2.88
CA THR A 74 -14.23 13.00 -1.73
C THR A 74 -13.63 13.79 -0.56
N LEU A 75 -14.27 13.73 0.60
CA LEU A 75 -13.80 14.39 1.82
C LEU A 75 -12.93 13.45 2.66
N PRO A 76 -11.97 13.97 3.46
CA PRO A 76 -11.08 13.13 4.29
C PRO A 76 -11.78 12.23 5.32
N ASP A 77 -13.00 12.59 5.75
CA ASP A 77 -13.84 11.79 6.66
C ASP A 77 -14.54 10.62 5.95
N GLN A 78 -14.53 10.61 4.62
CA GLN A 78 -15.02 9.51 3.77
C GLN A 78 -13.92 8.51 3.40
N ILE A 79 -12.68 8.71 3.89
CA ILE A 79 -11.54 7.83 3.61
C ILE A 79 -11.26 6.92 4.81
N LEU A 80 -11.17 5.61 4.55
CA LEU A 80 -10.71 4.60 5.49
C LEU A 80 -9.43 3.94 4.96
N VAL A 81 -8.33 4.10 5.71
CA VAL A 81 -7.00 3.59 5.33
C VAL A 81 -6.87 2.13 5.74
N HIS A 82 -6.24 1.33 4.88
CA HIS A 82 -6.01 -0.10 5.05
C HIS A 82 -4.55 -0.46 4.70
N ALA A 83 -4.09 -1.61 5.17
CA ALA A 83 -2.84 -2.25 4.81
C ALA A 83 -2.94 -2.90 3.41
N GLY A 84 -2.85 -2.06 2.39
CA GLY A 84 -3.04 -2.48 0.99
C GLY A 84 -4.51 -2.64 0.62
N ALA A 85 -4.76 -2.81 -0.69
CA ALA A 85 -6.12 -2.92 -1.21
C ALA A 85 -6.82 -4.22 -0.77
N GLU A 86 -6.06 -5.27 -0.52
CA GLU A 86 -6.60 -6.59 -0.15
C GLU A 86 -7.37 -6.57 1.17
N GLU A 87 -6.88 -5.85 2.19
CA GLU A 87 -7.57 -5.73 3.46
C GLU A 87 -8.92 -5.01 3.29
N ALA A 88 -8.97 -3.95 2.48
CA ALA A 88 -10.24 -3.26 2.18
C ALA A 88 -11.23 -4.20 1.49
N ILE A 89 -10.79 -4.95 0.47
CA ILE A 89 -11.63 -5.93 -0.23
C ILE A 89 -12.16 -6.97 0.76
N PHE A 90 -11.29 -7.52 1.61
CA PHE A 90 -11.69 -8.51 2.61
C PHE A 90 -12.73 -7.96 3.60
N ASN A 91 -12.52 -6.74 4.11
CA ASN A 91 -13.42 -6.10 5.08
C ASN A 91 -14.82 -5.75 4.52
N PHE A 92 -14.92 -5.46 3.21
CA PHE A 92 -16.18 -5.03 2.59
C PHE A 92 -16.91 -6.13 1.80
N MET A 93 -16.23 -7.22 1.44
CA MET A 93 -16.81 -8.32 0.66
C MET A 93 -17.23 -9.52 1.51
N HIS A 94 -16.93 -9.51 2.82
CA HIS A 94 -17.28 -10.55 3.78
C HIS A 94 -18.00 -9.95 5.00
#